data_AF-A0A2E5CD60-F1
#
_entry.id   AF-A0A2E5CD60-F1
#
_cell.length_a   1.000
_cell.length_b   1.000
_cell.length_c   1.000
_cell.angle_alpha   90.00
_cell.angle_beta   90.00
_cell.angle_gamma   90.00
#
_symmetry.space_group_name_H-M   'P 1'
#
loop_
_entity.id
_entity.type
_entity.pdbx_description
1 polymer ?
#
loop_
_entity_poly.entity_id
_entity_poly.type
_entity_poly.pdbx_seq_one_letter_code
_entity_poly.pdbx_strand_id
1 'polypeptide(L)'
;MKHLKNIKELVTMQGAHQKDGRSLLPEDLTIIKDASLIIDNSNKIVWCGYTKDLPTEYCATPSIDCSQYVITPEIVDSHTHTVFGGNRAFEYTMRLNGADYQDIANAGGGILNTMEKTLTTDSDALFRSACERIERIHSYGVGTIEIKSGYALDYEKEKEITKLIHRLKEQFCGKVQIFNTYLAAHAVPKTFKSSKVYMDSVVLPLLEELAKERIVDAVDIFHEQGYFDKEDAISLFDKAKEYGIGIKVHADEFNDNGGASLACQYNALSCDHLLQTSKDGIDELANSSTVATILPGTAFFLGKNLANARAFLDSGCKVALASDFNPGSCHCDNLLLIASLAGKNLNMNIAEIWAAITLNAAGALGKFDQGVIDKDMKAKLSVFKTNSLDEIIYSWGRNFAISPQKALSLEAQ
;
A
#
# COMPACT_ATOMS: atom_id res chain seq x y z
N MET A 1 1.91 -10.48 -29.32
CA MET A 1 0.96 -11.07 -28.36
C MET A 1 1.70 -12.04 -27.47
N LYS A 2 1.34 -12.15 -26.20
CA LYS A 2 1.83 -13.15 -25.25
C LYS A 2 0.66 -14.07 -24.89
N HIS A 3 0.90 -15.38 -24.89
CA HIS A 3 -0.08 -16.38 -24.47
C HIS A 3 0.49 -17.15 -23.27
N LEU A 4 -0.12 -16.97 -22.10
CA LEU A 4 0.17 -17.79 -20.92
C LEU A 4 -0.81 -18.94 -20.94
N LYS A 5 -0.34 -20.18 -20.99
CA LYS A 5 -1.18 -21.37 -21.22
C LYS A 5 -1.06 -22.35 -20.06
N ASN A 6 -2.11 -23.14 -19.82
CA ASN A 6 -2.16 -24.15 -18.76
C ASN A 6 -1.88 -23.58 -17.37
N ILE A 7 -2.23 -22.32 -17.11
CA ILE A 7 -2.05 -21.68 -15.80
C ILE A 7 -2.74 -22.54 -14.75
N LYS A 8 -2.00 -22.95 -13.71
CA LYS A 8 -2.48 -23.86 -12.66
C LYS A 8 -3.76 -23.33 -12.03
N GLU A 9 -3.71 -22.09 -11.53
CA GLU A 9 -4.85 -21.30 -11.09
C GLU A 9 -4.67 -19.85 -11.53
N LEU A 10 -5.65 -19.32 -12.26
CA LEU A 10 -5.77 -17.91 -12.59
C LEU A 10 -6.83 -17.30 -11.68
N VAL A 11 -6.42 -16.47 -10.74
CA VAL A 11 -7.31 -15.72 -9.85
C VAL A 11 -7.63 -14.41 -10.53
N THR A 12 -8.89 -14.20 -10.90
CA THR A 12 -9.24 -13.03 -11.72
C THR A 12 -9.79 -11.87 -10.91
N MET A 13 -10.34 -12.13 -9.73
CA MET A 13 -11.05 -11.15 -8.90
C MET A 13 -12.26 -10.49 -9.60
N GLN A 14 -12.80 -11.07 -10.68
CA GLN A 14 -13.93 -10.51 -11.41
C GLN A 14 -15.19 -10.37 -10.53
N GLY A 15 -15.54 -11.40 -9.75
CA GLY A 15 -16.66 -11.34 -8.81
C GLY A 15 -16.49 -10.24 -7.77
N ALA A 16 -15.28 -10.10 -7.22
CA ALA A 16 -14.97 -9.04 -6.27
C ALA A 16 -15.04 -7.65 -6.91
N HIS A 17 -14.56 -7.50 -8.15
CA HIS A 17 -14.64 -6.24 -8.90
C HIS A 17 -16.09 -5.83 -9.20
N GLN A 18 -16.96 -6.79 -9.56
CA GLN A 18 -18.40 -6.54 -9.77
C GLN A 18 -19.11 -6.03 -8.51
N LYS A 19 -18.62 -6.42 -7.33
CA LYS A 19 -19.10 -5.95 -6.02
C LYS A 19 -18.34 -4.73 -5.50
N ASP A 20 -17.53 -4.09 -6.35
CA ASP A 20 -16.71 -2.93 -5.99
C ASP A 20 -15.83 -3.18 -4.76
N GLY A 21 -15.38 -4.42 -4.57
CA GLY A 21 -14.53 -4.85 -3.46
C GLY A 21 -15.22 -4.95 -2.09
N ARG A 22 -16.55 -4.97 -2.06
CA ARG A 22 -17.37 -4.97 -0.82
C ARG A 22 -18.14 -6.28 -0.66
N SER A 23 -18.47 -6.64 0.58
CA SER A 23 -19.34 -7.79 0.91
C SER A 23 -18.91 -9.09 0.20
N LEU A 24 -17.61 -9.39 0.27
CA LEU A 24 -17.00 -10.47 -0.50
C LEU A 24 -17.19 -11.82 0.18
N LEU A 25 -17.58 -12.81 -0.61
CA LEU A 25 -17.63 -14.23 -0.29
C LEU A 25 -16.44 -14.94 -0.94
N PRO A 26 -16.01 -16.12 -0.43
CA PRO A 26 -14.86 -16.84 -0.97
C PRO A 26 -14.89 -17.07 -2.50
N GLU A 27 -16.07 -17.32 -3.08
CA GLU A 27 -16.26 -17.51 -4.51
C GLU A 27 -15.95 -16.27 -5.37
N ASP A 28 -15.96 -15.07 -4.79
CA ASP A 28 -15.71 -13.81 -5.50
C ASP A 28 -14.26 -13.66 -5.98
N LEU A 29 -13.33 -14.50 -5.46
CA LEU A 29 -11.97 -14.64 -6.01
C LEU A 29 -11.99 -14.95 -7.51
N THR A 30 -13.00 -15.69 -7.97
CA THR A 30 -13.16 -16.13 -9.36
C THR A 30 -11.89 -16.83 -9.89
N ILE A 31 -11.69 -18.07 -9.43
CA ILE A 31 -10.53 -18.89 -9.79
C ILE A 31 -10.83 -19.77 -11.00
N ILE A 32 -9.99 -19.66 -12.04
CA ILE A 32 -10.03 -20.50 -13.23
C ILE A 32 -8.85 -21.48 -13.18
N LYS A 33 -9.13 -22.78 -13.16
CA LYS A 33 -8.11 -23.84 -13.20
C LYS A 33 -7.82 -24.24 -14.63
N ASP A 34 -6.56 -24.57 -14.93
CA ASP A 34 -6.11 -24.83 -16.30
C ASP A 34 -6.56 -23.71 -17.24
N ALA A 35 -6.05 -22.51 -16.96
CA ALA A 35 -6.45 -21.28 -17.65
C ALA A 35 -5.44 -20.88 -18.73
N SER A 36 -5.93 -20.11 -19.69
CA SER A 36 -5.11 -19.38 -20.64
C SER A 36 -5.38 -17.87 -20.52
N LEU A 37 -4.35 -17.06 -20.73
CA LEU A 37 -4.39 -15.60 -20.74
C LEU A 37 -3.69 -15.08 -21.99
N ILE A 38 -4.36 -14.23 -22.77
CA ILE A 38 -3.81 -13.59 -23.97
C ILE A 38 -3.62 -12.10 -23.69
N ILE A 39 -2.41 -11.62 -23.92
CA ILE A 39 -2.00 -10.23 -23.73
C ILE A 39 -1.52 -9.68 -25.07
N ASP A 40 -2.01 -8.53 -25.48
CA ASP A 40 -1.58 -7.86 -26.71
C ASP A 40 -0.22 -7.14 -26.55
N ASN A 41 0.23 -6.46 -27.61
CA ASN A 41 1.48 -5.72 -27.59
C ASN A 41 1.40 -4.40 -26.79
N SER A 42 0.18 -3.93 -26.46
CA SER A 42 -0.07 -2.75 -25.63
C SER A 42 -0.17 -3.08 -24.13
N ASN A 43 0.13 -4.33 -23.77
CA ASN A 43 0.00 -4.89 -22.42
C ASN A 43 -1.45 -4.92 -21.90
N LYS A 44 -2.43 -5.05 -22.80
CA LYS A 44 -3.84 -5.29 -22.45
C LYS A 44 -4.21 -6.75 -22.56
N ILE A 45 -5.03 -7.21 -21.64
CA ILE A 45 -5.62 -8.54 -21.67
C ILE A 45 -6.71 -8.52 -22.74
N VAL A 46 -6.58 -9.38 -23.75
CA VAL A 46 -7.61 -9.50 -24.82
C VAL A 46 -8.52 -10.70 -24.61
N TRP A 47 -8.07 -11.68 -23.83
CA TRP A 47 -8.87 -12.85 -23.46
C TRP A 47 -8.28 -13.55 -22.22
N CYS A 48 -9.14 -14.04 -21.32
CA CYS A 48 -8.79 -14.93 -20.23
C CYS A 48 -9.92 -15.95 -20.00
N GLY A 49 -9.59 -17.21 -19.76
CA GLY A 49 -10.59 -18.27 -19.59
C GLY A 49 -9.95 -19.64 -19.42
N TYR A 50 -10.77 -20.70 -19.37
CA TYR A 50 -10.25 -22.07 -19.37
C TYR A 50 -9.49 -22.35 -20.66
N THR A 51 -8.33 -23.02 -20.59
CA THR A 51 -7.50 -23.38 -21.75
C THR A 51 -8.30 -24.10 -22.83
N LYS A 52 -9.22 -24.99 -22.44
CA LYS A 52 -10.10 -25.73 -23.36
C LYS A 52 -11.05 -24.85 -24.18
N ASP A 53 -11.33 -23.64 -23.70
CA ASP A 53 -12.26 -22.69 -24.32
C ASP A 53 -11.50 -21.59 -25.09
N LEU A 54 -10.19 -21.77 -25.32
CA LEU A 54 -9.36 -20.81 -26.04
C LEU A 54 -9.89 -20.58 -27.47
N PRO A 55 -10.18 -19.32 -27.86
CA PRO A 55 -10.64 -19.00 -29.21
C PRO A 55 -9.63 -19.42 -30.29
N THR A 56 -10.15 -19.89 -31.42
CA THR A 56 -9.35 -20.42 -32.54
C THR A 56 -8.34 -19.42 -33.10
N GLU A 57 -8.66 -18.13 -33.04
CA GLU A 57 -7.76 -17.02 -33.44
C GLU A 57 -6.48 -16.94 -32.61
N TYR A 58 -6.48 -17.45 -31.37
CA TYR A 58 -5.32 -17.45 -30.49
C TYR A 58 -4.55 -18.78 -30.47
N CYS A 59 -5.09 -19.87 -31.02
CA CYS A 59 -4.48 -21.19 -30.99
C CYS A 59 -3.07 -21.26 -31.61
N ALA A 60 -2.78 -20.40 -32.59
CA ALA A 60 -1.46 -20.33 -33.23
C ALA A 60 -0.47 -19.38 -32.51
N THR A 61 -0.90 -18.71 -31.43
CA THR A 61 -0.06 -17.77 -30.68
C THR A 61 0.98 -18.55 -29.87
N PRO A 62 2.29 -18.25 -30.00
CA PRO A 62 3.33 -18.86 -29.17
C PRO A 62 3.00 -18.73 -27.68
N SER A 63 3.01 -19.87 -26.98
CA SER A 63 2.60 -19.95 -25.58
C SER A 63 3.76 -20.21 -24.64
N ILE A 64 3.62 -19.73 -23.41
CA ILE A 64 4.47 -20.06 -22.27
C ILE A 64 3.66 -21.00 -21.37
N ASP A 65 4.23 -22.16 -21.00
CA ASP A 65 3.57 -23.11 -20.10
C ASP A 65 3.60 -22.59 -18.67
N CYS A 66 2.41 -22.49 -18.08
CA CYS A 66 2.20 -21.98 -16.73
C CYS A 66 1.62 -23.06 -15.79
N SER A 67 1.81 -24.33 -16.14
CA SER A 67 1.33 -25.50 -15.39
C SER A 67 1.81 -25.58 -13.94
N GLN A 68 2.87 -24.84 -13.59
CA GLN A 68 3.45 -24.76 -12.24
C GLN A 68 3.13 -23.46 -11.50
N TYR A 69 2.31 -22.56 -12.08
CA TYR A 69 2.14 -21.21 -11.58
C TYR A 69 0.70 -20.86 -11.26
N VAL A 70 0.53 -20.23 -10.10
CA VAL A 70 -0.66 -19.46 -9.75
C VAL A 70 -0.42 -18.02 -10.17
N ILE A 71 -1.39 -17.43 -10.86
CA ILE A 71 -1.33 -16.03 -11.33
C ILE A 71 -2.49 -15.28 -10.70
N THR A 72 -2.19 -14.13 -10.10
CA THR A 72 -3.16 -13.22 -9.50
C THR A 72 -3.05 -11.84 -10.17
N PRO A 73 -4.02 -10.93 -9.97
CA PRO A 73 -3.74 -9.52 -10.22
C PRO A 73 -2.52 -9.09 -9.40
N GLU A 74 -1.85 -8.02 -9.83
CA GLU A 74 -0.69 -7.52 -9.10
C GLU A 74 -1.02 -7.24 -7.64
N ILE A 75 -0.11 -7.63 -6.76
CA ILE A 75 -0.14 -7.21 -5.36
C ILE A 75 0.24 -5.73 -5.29
N VAL A 76 -0.52 -4.99 -4.49
CA VAL A 76 -0.36 -3.56 -4.24
C VAL A 76 -0.08 -3.35 -2.76
N ASP A 77 1.03 -2.70 -2.43
CA ASP A 77 1.30 -2.20 -1.09
C ASP A 77 0.98 -0.70 -1.05
N SER A 78 -0.22 -0.36 -0.57
CA SER A 78 -0.80 0.98 -0.70
C SER A 78 -0.43 1.96 0.42
N HIS A 79 0.48 1.56 1.32
CA HIS A 79 0.91 2.38 2.43
C HIS A 79 2.32 1.97 2.90
N THR A 80 3.36 2.74 2.54
CA THR A 80 4.73 2.51 3.04
C THR A 80 5.50 3.80 3.27
N HIS A 81 6.54 3.72 4.12
CA HIS A 81 7.49 4.80 4.35
C HIS A 81 8.91 4.29 4.06
N THR A 82 9.22 4.02 2.79
CA THR A 82 10.48 3.32 2.42
C THR A 82 11.72 4.23 2.38
N VAL A 83 11.55 5.56 2.36
CA VAL A 83 12.65 6.53 2.32
C VAL A 83 12.92 7.08 3.72
N PHE A 84 13.91 6.52 4.39
CA PHE A 84 14.38 6.96 5.71
C PHE A 84 15.85 6.63 5.94
N GLY A 85 16.51 7.46 6.74
CA GLY A 85 17.86 7.24 7.25
C GLY A 85 17.86 6.48 8.58
N GLY A 86 18.96 5.79 8.85
CA GLY A 86 19.18 5.09 10.12
C GLY A 86 18.31 3.84 10.33
N ASN A 87 18.16 3.44 11.60
CA ASN A 87 17.46 2.25 12.05
C ASN A 87 17.03 2.46 13.53
N ARG A 88 15.84 1.98 13.90
CA ARG A 88 15.29 2.07 15.27
C ARG A 88 15.24 0.73 16.01
N ALA A 89 15.99 -0.29 15.56
CA ALA A 89 16.07 -1.58 16.23
C ALA A 89 16.46 -1.49 17.72
N PHE A 90 17.23 -0.48 18.12
CA PHE A 90 17.57 -0.29 19.54
C PHE A 90 16.32 -0.01 20.40
N GLU A 91 15.32 0.70 19.87
CA GLU A 91 14.07 0.96 20.58
C GLU A 91 13.25 -0.30 20.75
N TYR A 92 13.28 -1.19 19.75
CA TYR A 92 12.62 -2.49 19.87
C TYR A 92 13.23 -3.29 21.02
N THR A 93 14.57 -3.30 21.14
CA THR A 93 15.26 -3.89 22.31
C THR A 93 14.83 -3.23 23.61
N MET A 94 14.68 -1.90 23.65
CA MET A 94 14.22 -1.20 24.86
C MET A 94 12.78 -1.61 25.24
N ARG A 95 11.85 -1.64 24.28
CA ARG A 95 10.45 -2.07 24.49
C ARG A 95 10.38 -3.48 25.04
N LEU A 96 11.16 -4.41 24.46
CA LEU A 96 11.22 -5.80 24.93
C LEU A 96 11.77 -5.93 26.36
N ASN A 97 12.57 -4.96 26.81
CA ASN A 97 13.09 -4.89 28.18
C ASN A 97 12.22 -4.01 29.11
N GLY A 98 10.99 -3.66 28.68
CA GLY A 98 10.00 -2.98 29.51
C GLY A 98 10.06 -1.45 29.52
N ALA A 99 10.88 -0.83 28.65
CA ALA A 99 10.92 0.63 28.53
C ALA A 99 9.57 1.16 28.00
N ASP A 100 9.06 2.21 28.63
CA ASP A 100 7.86 2.88 28.16
C ASP A 100 8.17 3.92 27.06
N TYR A 101 7.14 4.60 26.56
CA TYR A 101 7.31 5.63 25.52
C TYR A 101 8.23 6.78 25.98
N GLN A 102 8.14 7.18 27.25
CA GLN A 102 8.92 8.28 27.80
C GLN A 102 10.40 7.89 27.94
N ASP A 103 10.68 6.65 28.36
CA ASP A 103 12.04 6.10 28.42
C ASP A 103 12.72 6.11 27.05
N ILE A 104 12.00 5.67 26.02
CA ILE A 104 12.50 5.64 24.64
C ILE A 104 12.73 7.06 24.12
N ALA A 105 11.79 7.99 24.36
CA ALA A 105 11.96 9.38 23.98
C ALA A 105 13.16 10.04 24.69
N ASN A 106 13.36 9.74 25.98
CA ASN A 106 14.51 10.22 26.76
C ASN A 106 15.85 9.65 26.26
N ALA A 107 15.84 8.42 25.74
CA ALA A 107 17.00 7.81 25.08
C ALA A 107 17.23 8.32 23.64
N GLY A 108 16.48 9.34 23.20
CA GLY A 108 16.59 9.93 21.87
C GLY A 108 15.97 9.07 20.76
N GLY A 109 15.03 8.19 21.09
CA GLY A 109 14.22 7.43 20.14
C GLY A 109 13.01 8.21 19.61
N GLY A 110 12.07 7.49 19.01
CA GLY A 110 10.86 8.08 18.43
C GLY A 110 11.05 8.51 16.96
N ILE A 111 10.00 9.07 16.38
CA ILE A 111 10.05 9.58 15.00
C ILE A 111 11.13 10.64 14.80
N LEU A 112 11.43 11.44 15.83
CA LEU A 112 12.47 12.46 15.78
C LEU A 112 13.88 11.84 15.63
N ASN A 113 14.10 10.61 16.10
CA ASN A 113 15.36 9.90 15.82
C ASN A 113 15.51 9.62 14.32
N THR A 114 14.47 9.06 13.68
CA THR A 114 14.45 8.85 12.23
C THR A 114 14.58 10.17 11.50
N MET A 115 13.97 11.24 11.99
CA MET A 115 14.11 12.59 11.45
C MET A 115 15.58 13.01 11.41
N GLU A 116 16.26 13.05 12.55
CA GLU A 116 17.67 13.43 12.65
C GLU A 116 18.59 12.56 11.77
N LYS A 117 18.34 11.24 11.72
CA LYS A 117 19.10 10.33 10.86
C LYS A 117 18.84 10.60 9.38
N THR A 118 17.61 10.91 8.99
CA THR A 118 17.26 11.20 7.61
C THR A 118 17.83 12.54 7.17
N LEU A 119 17.77 13.58 8.01
CA LEU A 119 18.38 14.88 7.76
C LEU A 119 19.88 14.80 7.50
N THR A 120 20.57 13.94 8.24
CA THR A 120 22.04 13.79 8.16
C THR A 120 22.51 12.76 7.14
N THR A 121 21.59 11.95 6.59
CA THR A 121 21.93 10.98 5.54
C THR A 121 21.98 11.67 4.18
N ASP A 122 23.04 11.36 3.43
CA ASP A 122 23.22 11.84 2.07
C ASP A 122 22.12 11.32 1.11
N SER A 123 21.74 12.13 0.13
CA SER A 123 20.66 11.83 -0.81
C SER A 123 20.89 10.53 -1.58
N ASP A 124 22.13 10.27 -2.03
CA ASP A 124 22.45 9.06 -2.78
C ASP A 124 22.49 7.82 -1.88
N ALA A 125 22.80 8.00 -0.59
CA ALA A 125 22.66 6.93 0.39
C ALA A 125 21.19 6.60 0.67
N LEU A 126 20.33 7.61 0.83
CA LEU A 126 18.87 7.41 0.96
C LEU A 126 18.31 6.70 -0.28
N PHE A 127 18.65 7.17 -1.47
CA PHE A 127 18.19 6.58 -2.73
C PHE A 127 18.60 5.11 -2.86
N ARG A 128 19.88 4.78 -2.63
CA ARG A 128 20.35 3.38 -2.67
C ARG A 128 19.63 2.49 -1.67
N SER A 129 19.47 2.94 -0.43
CA SER A 129 18.76 2.17 0.60
C SER A 129 17.28 1.95 0.25
N ALA A 130 16.63 2.94 -0.35
CA ALA A 130 15.25 2.83 -0.81
C ALA A 130 15.14 1.85 -2.00
N CYS A 131 16.07 1.89 -2.95
CA CYS A 131 16.14 0.89 -4.03
C CYS A 131 16.23 -0.54 -3.49
N GLU A 132 17.10 -0.80 -2.51
CA GLU A 132 17.23 -2.13 -1.89
C GLU A 132 15.93 -2.58 -1.20
N ARG A 133 15.22 -1.66 -0.53
CA ARG A 133 13.92 -1.93 0.10
C ARG A 133 12.85 -2.24 -0.94
N ILE A 134 12.75 -1.44 -2.00
CA ILE A 134 11.79 -1.63 -3.10
C ILE A 134 12.03 -2.96 -3.82
N GLU A 135 13.29 -3.31 -4.10
CA GLU A 135 13.64 -4.61 -4.69
C GLU A 135 13.22 -5.78 -3.80
N ARG A 136 13.38 -5.65 -2.48
CA ARG A 136 12.94 -6.66 -1.52
C ARG A 136 11.41 -6.77 -1.48
N ILE A 137 10.69 -5.66 -1.41
CA ILE A 137 9.21 -5.64 -1.48
C ILE A 137 8.73 -6.29 -2.79
N HIS A 138 9.32 -5.90 -3.93
CA HIS A 138 9.01 -6.47 -5.24
C HIS A 138 9.30 -7.98 -5.31
N SER A 139 10.32 -8.46 -4.59
CA SER A 139 10.65 -9.89 -4.54
C SER A 139 9.53 -10.75 -3.95
N TYR A 140 8.60 -10.17 -3.18
CA TYR A 140 7.40 -10.85 -2.66
C TYR A 140 6.22 -10.82 -3.66
N GLY A 141 6.44 -10.34 -4.89
CA GLY A 141 5.41 -10.27 -5.93
C GLY A 141 4.64 -8.96 -5.97
N VAL A 142 5.04 -7.95 -5.17
CA VAL A 142 4.41 -6.62 -5.19
C VAL A 142 4.77 -5.89 -6.49
N GLY A 143 3.76 -5.48 -7.25
CA GLY A 143 3.90 -4.77 -8.52
C GLY A 143 3.70 -3.25 -8.41
N THR A 144 3.00 -2.81 -7.36
CA THR A 144 2.69 -1.41 -7.10
C THR A 144 2.93 -1.07 -5.63
N ILE A 145 3.61 0.05 -5.38
CA ILE A 145 3.98 0.50 -4.03
C ILE A 145 3.63 1.99 -3.90
N GLU A 146 3.04 2.38 -2.78
CA GLU A 146 2.99 3.78 -2.37
C GLU A 146 4.14 4.10 -1.42
N ILE A 147 4.80 5.23 -1.64
CA ILE A 147 5.91 5.70 -0.82
C ILE A 147 5.58 7.10 -0.33
N LYS A 148 5.55 7.25 1.00
CA LYS A 148 5.34 8.52 1.67
C LYS A 148 6.66 9.18 2.01
N SER A 149 6.68 10.51 1.97
CA SER A 149 7.71 11.31 2.62
C SER A 149 7.45 11.38 4.15
N GLY A 150 7.92 12.40 4.85
CA GLY A 150 7.52 12.67 6.25
C GLY A 150 8.55 12.29 7.30
N TYR A 151 9.78 12.01 6.89
CA TYR A 151 10.90 11.76 7.81
C TYR A 151 11.99 12.82 7.76
N ALA A 152 11.81 13.95 7.08
CA ALA A 152 12.72 15.08 7.22
C ALA A 152 12.12 16.17 8.12
N LEU A 153 10.84 16.48 7.92
CA LEU A 153 10.09 17.48 8.69
C LEU A 153 10.67 18.90 8.64
N ASP A 154 11.56 19.20 7.69
CA ASP A 154 12.01 20.56 7.36
C ASP A 154 11.82 20.85 5.88
N TYR A 155 11.83 22.12 5.48
CA TYR A 155 11.52 22.51 4.11
C TYR A 155 12.45 21.88 3.06
N GLU A 156 13.77 21.96 3.26
CA GLU A 156 14.74 21.62 2.23
C GLU A 156 14.90 20.11 2.08
N LYS A 157 15.02 19.38 3.19
CA LYS A 157 15.19 17.92 3.12
C LYS A 157 13.88 17.22 2.78
N GLU A 158 12.72 17.75 3.17
CA GLU A 158 11.42 17.16 2.78
C GLU A 158 11.14 17.37 1.27
N LYS A 159 11.54 18.52 0.72
CA LYS A 159 11.60 18.76 -0.73
C LYS A 159 12.51 17.76 -1.43
N GLU A 160 13.72 17.57 -0.90
CA GLU A 160 14.70 16.61 -1.43
C GLU A 160 14.13 15.18 -1.44
N ILE A 161 13.53 14.73 -0.34
CA ILE A 161 12.90 13.40 -0.23
C ILE A 161 11.76 13.25 -1.23
N THR A 162 10.88 14.25 -1.35
CA THR A 162 9.76 14.16 -2.30
C THR A 162 10.24 14.04 -3.75
N LYS A 163 11.32 14.76 -4.11
CA LYS A 163 11.97 14.61 -5.42
C LYS A 163 12.72 13.29 -5.56
N LEU A 164 13.29 12.76 -4.48
CA LEU A 164 13.94 11.45 -4.45
C LEU A 164 12.92 10.34 -4.72
N ILE A 165 11.72 10.40 -4.12
CA ILE A 165 10.64 9.45 -4.41
C ILE A 165 10.23 9.51 -5.88
N HIS A 166 10.16 10.72 -6.47
CA HIS A 166 9.93 10.86 -7.91
C HIS A 166 11.04 10.20 -8.75
N ARG A 167 12.32 10.38 -8.39
CA ARG A 167 13.44 9.69 -9.03
C ARG A 167 13.33 8.16 -8.91
N LEU A 168 12.85 7.64 -7.77
CA LEU A 168 12.59 6.20 -7.61
C LEU A 168 11.49 5.73 -8.57
N LYS A 169 10.41 6.51 -8.72
CA LYS A 169 9.34 6.23 -9.69
C LYS A 169 9.87 6.12 -11.12
N GLU A 170 10.81 6.98 -11.52
CA GLU A 170 11.49 6.89 -12.82
C GLU A 170 12.41 5.66 -12.91
N GLN A 171 13.22 5.41 -11.88
CA GLN A 171 14.16 4.30 -11.81
C GLN A 171 13.49 2.92 -11.93
N PHE A 172 12.31 2.77 -11.32
CA PHE A 172 11.55 1.52 -11.32
C PHE A 172 10.47 1.46 -12.42
N CYS A 173 10.38 2.47 -13.28
CA CYS A 173 9.38 2.52 -14.34
C CYS A 173 9.44 1.26 -15.23
N GLY A 174 8.30 0.61 -15.41
CA GLY A 174 8.19 -0.67 -16.15
C GLY A 174 8.50 -1.92 -15.32
N LYS A 175 8.94 -1.78 -14.06
CA LYS A 175 9.17 -2.88 -13.13
C LYS A 175 8.26 -2.82 -11.91
N VAL A 176 8.23 -1.68 -11.21
CA VAL A 176 7.35 -1.41 -10.07
C VAL A 176 6.68 -0.06 -10.30
N GLN A 177 5.36 0.00 -10.17
CA GLN A 177 4.64 1.28 -10.18
C GLN A 177 4.76 1.93 -8.80
N ILE A 178 5.26 3.16 -8.74
CA ILE A 178 5.44 3.89 -7.48
C ILE A 178 4.50 5.11 -7.44
N PHE A 179 3.85 5.30 -6.29
CA PHE A 179 3.09 6.50 -5.95
C PHE A 179 3.85 7.34 -4.94
N ASN A 180 3.91 8.64 -5.17
CA ASN A 180 4.60 9.62 -4.33
C ASN A 180 3.58 10.38 -3.49
N THR A 181 3.55 10.10 -2.18
CA THR A 181 2.65 10.75 -1.24
C THR A 181 3.42 11.74 -0.37
N TYR A 182 3.00 13.01 -0.42
CA TYR A 182 3.57 14.07 0.39
C TYR A 182 3.01 14.01 1.82
N LEU A 183 3.86 13.71 2.80
CA LEU A 183 3.51 13.55 4.22
C LEU A 183 4.39 14.43 5.10
N ALA A 184 4.65 15.69 4.75
CA ALA A 184 5.41 16.56 5.66
C ALA A 184 4.71 16.74 7.01
N ALA A 185 3.37 16.68 7.04
CA ALA A 185 2.57 16.70 8.26
C ALA A 185 2.53 15.32 8.97
N HIS A 186 3.71 14.73 9.22
CA HIS A 186 3.85 13.43 9.92
C HIS A 186 4.05 13.61 11.43
N ALA A 187 4.87 14.59 11.82
CA ALA A 187 5.03 15.04 13.20
C ALA A 187 5.46 16.50 13.24
N VAL A 188 5.24 17.15 14.39
CA VAL A 188 5.66 18.53 14.60
C VAL A 188 7.08 18.55 15.18
N PRO A 189 8.09 19.10 14.49
CA PRO A 189 9.44 19.19 15.04
C PRO A 189 9.48 20.10 16.27
N LYS A 190 10.36 19.77 17.23
CA LYS A 190 10.54 20.55 18.47
C LYS A 190 10.94 22.03 18.26
N THR A 191 11.44 22.37 17.07
CA THR A 191 11.79 23.74 16.69
C THR A 191 10.57 24.63 16.42
N PHE A 192 9.38 24.04 16.24
CA PHE A 192 8.12 24.75 16.03
C PHE A 192 7.30 24.80 17.32
N LYS A 193 6.62 25.94 17.53
CA LYS A 193 5.82 26.17 18.74
C LYS A 193 4.46 25.48 18.72
N SER A 194 3.93 25.19 17.54
CA SER A 194 2.66 24.50 17.33
C SER A 194 2.61 23.90 15.93
N SER A 195 1.68 22.97 15.72
CA SER A 195 1.36 22.42 14.40
C SER A 195 1.01 23.52 13.41
N LYS A 196 0.17 24.49 13.78
CA LYS A 196 -0.21 25.61 12.91
C LYS A 196 0.99 26.39 12.35
N VAL A 197 1.98 26.71 13.19
CA VAL A 197 3.18 27.43 12.73
C VAL A 197 3.99 26.56 11.77
N TYR A 198 4.09 25.26 12.04
CA TYR A 198 4.76 24.31 11.16
C TYR A 198 4.03 24.16 9.81
N MET A 199 2.70 24.04 9.83
CA MET A 199 1.85 23.99 8.64
C MET A 199 2.06 25.21 7.74
N ASP A 200 2.00 26.41 8.33
CA ASP A 200 2.11 27.67 7.59
C ASP A 200 3.53 27.95 7.07
N SER A 201 4.56 27.46 7.76
CA SER A 201 5.96 27.76 7.43
C SER A 201 6.61 26.72 6.54
N VAL A 202 6.17 25.46 6.61
CA VAL A 202 6.80 24.33 5.93
C VAL A 202 5.81 23.57 5.06
N VAL A 203 4.76 23.00 5.65
CA VAL A 203 3.91 22.01 4.95
C VAL A 203 3.17 22.63 3.76
N LEU A 204 2.42 23.71 3.98
CA LEU A 204 1.60 24.31 2.91
C LEU A 204 2.45 25.03 1.85
N PRO A 205 3.48 25.82 2.20
CA PRO A 205 4.33 26.45 1.18
C PRO A 205 5.10 25.44 0.34
N LEU A 206 5.62 24.37 0.95
CA LEU A 206 6.35 23.34 0.21
C LEU A 206 5.43 22.53 -0.70
N LEU A 207 4.23 22.17 -0.24
CA LEU A 207 3.23 21.52 -1.10
C LEU A 207 2.93 22.39 -2.33
N GLU A 208 2.73 23.70 -2.15
CA GLU A 208 2.49 24.62 -3.26
C GLU A 208 3.66 24.64 -4.26
N GLU A 209 4.90 24.61 -3.79
CA GLU A 209 6.08 24.53 -4.66
C GLU A 209 6.07 23.21 -5.46
N LEU A 210 5.94 22.07 -4.78
CA LEU A 210 6.03 20.74 -5.37
C LEU A 210 4.84 20.41 -6.28
N ALA A 211 3.65 20.94 -5.99
CA ALA A 211 2.45 20.75 -6.80
C ALA A 211 2.63 21.32 -8.22
N LYS A 212 3.39 22.40 -8.37
CA LYS A 212 3.71 23.01 -9.68
C LYS A 212 4.59 22.08 -10.53
N GLU A 213 5.36 21.20 -9.91
CA GLU A 213 6.20 20.19 -10.60
C GLU A 213 5.40 18.94 -11.00
N ARG A 214 4.17 18.75 -10.48
CA ARG A 214 3.30 17.58 -10.76
C ARG A 214 3.95 16.23 -10.43
N ILE A 215 4.76 16.20 -9.38
CA ILE A 215 5.47 14.98 -8.93
C ILE A 215 4.82 14.29 -7.73
N VAL A 216 3.81 14.92 -7.12
CA VAL A 216 3.06 14.43 -5.95
C VAL A 216 1.74 13.82 -6.44
N ASP A 217 1.51 12.55 -6.12
CA ASP A 217 0.28 11.83 -6.49
C ASP A 217 -0.83 12.03 -5.43
N ALA A 218 -0.46 12.13 -4.15
CA ALA A 218 -1.37 12.39 -3.04
C ALA A 218 -0.70 13.20 -1.90
N VAL A 219 -1.49 13.83 -1.05
CA VAL A 219 -1.07 14.35 0.26
C VAL A 219 -1.55 13.41 1.36
N ASP A 220 -0.87 13.45 2.50
CA ASP A 220 -1.24 12.73 3.71
C ASP A 220 -0.89 13.55 4.96
N ILE A 221 -1.56 13.24 6.07
CA ILE A 221 -1.36 13.88 7.36
C ILE A 221 -1.60 12.88 8.49
N PHE A 222 -0.80 12.98 9.54
CA PHE A 222 -1.02 12.24 10.79
C PHE A 222 -2.00 13.00 11.69
N HIS A 223 -3.29 12.78 11.46
CA HIS A 223 -4.38 13.40 12.20
C HIS A 223 -4.63 12.65 13.51
N GLU A 224 -3.95 13.10 14.57
CA GLU A 224 -3.93 12.44 15.87
C GLU A 224 -3.70 13.46 16.99
N GLN A 225 -4.27 13.17 18.16
CA GLN A 225 -4.10 14.00 19.35
C GLN A 225 -2.60 14.15 19.69
N GLY A 226 -2.16 15.40 19.82
CA GLY A 226 -0.76 15.73 20.10
C GLY A 226 0.12 15.84 18.85
N TYR A 227 -0.43 15.63 17.66
CA TYR A 227 0.23 15.81 16.37
C TYR A 227 -0.46 16.92 15.58
N PHE A 228 -1.35 16.59 14.65
CA PHE A 228 -2.12 17.53 13.84
C PHE A 228 -3.61 17.40 14.11
N ASP A 229 -4.28 18.55 14.23
CA ASP A 229 -5.71 18.61 14.49
C ASP A 229 -6.54 18.69 13.20
N LYS A 230 -7.86 18.80 13.37
CA LYS A 230 -8.83 18.85 12.28
C LYS A 230 -8.61 20.07 11.39
N GLU A 231 -8.27 21.21 11.97
CA GLU A 231 -8.02 22.46 11.27
C GLU A 231 -6.75 22.38 10.40
N ASP A 232 -5.70 21.72 10.90
CA ASP A 232 -4.49 21.43 10.13
C ASP A 232 -4.81 20.52 8.92
N ALA A 233 -5.58 19.44 9.15
CA ALA A 233 -5.99 18.52 8.10
C ALA A 233 -6.84 19.20 7.02
N ILE A 234 -7.85 19.99 7.42
CA ILE A 234 -8.68 20.79 6.49
C ILE A 234 -7.81 21.72 5.66
N SER A 235 -6.85 22.41 6.27
CA SER A 235 -5.95 23.34 5.56
C SER A 235 -5.12 22.63 4.49
N LEU A 236 -4.60 21.45 4.79
CA LEU A 236 -3.84 20.65 3.83
C LEU A 236 -4.73 20.12 2.71
N PHE A 237 -5.92 19.62 3.05
CA PHE A 237 -6.83 19.02 2.08
C PHE A 237 -7.43 20.04 1.12
N ASP A 238 -7.79 21.23 1.61
CA ASP A 238 -8.22 22.34 0.75
C ASP A 238 -7.09 22.73 -0.21
N LYS A 239 -5.85 22.81 0.29
CA LYS A 239 -4.67 23.09 -0.56
C LYS A 239 -4.43 22.01 -1.61
N ALA A 240 -4.58 20.73 -1.26
CA ALA A 240 -4.44 19.63 -2.22
C ALA A 240 -5.52 19.68 -3.32
N LYS A 241 -6.77 20.02 -2.94
CA LYS A 241 -7.88 20.20 -3.89
C LYS A 241 -7.61 21.31 -4.90
N GLU A 242 -6.99 22.43 -4.50
CA GLU A 242 -6.59 23.51 -5.42
C GLU A 242 -5.73 23.01 -6.59
N TYR A 243 -4.90 21.98 -6.35
CA TYR A 243 -3.99 21.40 -7.34
C TYR A 243 -4.47 20.07 -7.95
N GLY A 244 -5.65 19.58 -7.55
CA GLY A 244 -6.17 18.28 -7.99
C GLY A 244 -5.33 17.09 -7.53
N ILE A 245 -4.64 17.22 -6.38
CA ILE A 245 -3.83 16.17 -5.77
C ILE A 245 -4.74 15.27 -4.90
N GLY A 246 -4.52 13.96 -4.94
CA GLY A 246 -5.28 13.01 -4.11
C GLY A 246 -5.09 13.26 -2.61
N ILE A 247 -6.06 12.86 -1.79
CA ILE A 247 -5.99 13.00 -0.33
C ILE A 247 -5.95 11.62 0.30
N LYS A 248 -5.07 11.44 1.27
CA LYS A 248 -5.03 10.31 2.20
C LYS A 248 -4.92 10.88 3.62
N VAL A 249 -5.16 10.04 4.62
CA VAL A 249 -5.00 10.43 6.02
C VAL A 249 -4.64 9.22 6.87
N HIS A 250 -3.65 9.37 7.74
CA HIS A 250 -3.48 8.48 8.88
C HIS A 250 -4.45 8.95 9.96
N ALA A 251 -5.41 8.09 10.30
CA ALA A 251 -6.54 8.46 11.14
C ALA A 251 -6.79 7.41 12.21
N ASP A 252 -7.22 7.93 13.35
CA ASP A 252 -7.78 7.18 14.45
C ASP A 252 -6.88 6.01 14.91
N GLU A 253 -5.55 6.22 14.92
CA GLU A 253 -4.58 5.18 15.28
C GLU A 253 -4.56 4.94 16.79
N PHE A 254 -4.55 6.00 17.59
CA PHE A 254 -4.46 5.91 19.05
C PHE A 254 -5.69 6.43 19.76
N ASN A 255 -6.44 7.36 19.15
CA ASN A 255 -7.72 7.85 19.65
C ASN A 255 -8.71 8.02 18.48
N ASP A 256 -10.01 7.99 18.74
CA ASP A 256 -10.97 8.45 17.71
C ASP A 256 -10.92 9.97 17.62
N ASN A 257 -10.34 10.49 16.54
CA ASN A 257 -10.23 11.93 16.28
C ASN A 257 -11.27 12.38 15.25
N GLY A 258 -12.16 11.50 14.78
CA GLY A 258 -13.06 11.77 13.67
C GLY A 258 -12.34 11.82 12.33
N GLY A 259 -11.17 11.19 12.21
CA GLY A 259 -10.37 11.18 10.99
C GLY A 259 -11.07 10.44 9.84
N ALA A 260 -11.73 9.32 10.14
CA ALA A 260 -12.56 8.59 9.16
C ALA A 260 -13.66 9.45 8.53
N SER A 261 -14.41 10.19 9.35
CA SER A 261 -15.47 11.08 8.86
C SER A 261 -14.90 12.22 8.02
N LEU A 262 -13.78 12.83 8.46
CA LEU A 262 -13.12 13.89 7.71
C LEU A 262 -12.62 13.38 6.34
N ALA A 263 -12.04 12.18 6.29
CA ALA A 263 -11.59 11.55 5.05
C ALA A 263 -12.75 11.40 4.05
N CYS A 264 -13.90 10.92 4.51
CA CYS A 264 -15.11 10.76 3.70
C CYS A 264 -15.63 12.10 3.16
N GLN A 265 -15.69 13.14 4.01
CA GLN A 265 -16.12 14.49 3.61
C GLN A 265 -15.25 15.08 2.48
N TYR A 266 -13.97 14.72 2.46
CA TYR A 266 -13.03 15.18 1.45
C TYR A 266 -12.92 14.26 0.22
N ASN A 267 -13.66 13.16 0.18
CA ASN A 267 -13.50 12.09 -0.81
C ASN A 267 -12.04 11.62 -0.91
N ALA A 268 -11.39 11.43 0.25
CA ALA A 268 -10.04 10.90 0.31
C ALA A 268 -9.96 9.55 -0.42
N LEU A 269 -8.82 9.27 -1.03
CA LEU A 269 -8.52 7.97 -1.65
C LEU A 269 -8.56 6.86 -0.59
N SER A 270 -7.95 7.12 0.56
CA SER A 270 -8.00 6.20 1.70
C SER A 270 -7.91 6.91 3.05
N CYS A 271 -8.33 6.18 4.07
CA CYS A 271 -8.19 6.49 5.47
C CYS A 271 -7.47 5.31 6.14
N ASP A 272 -6.33 5.56 6.75
CA ASP A 272 -5.35 4.53 7.10
C ASP A 272 -5.20 4.39 8.64
N HIS A 273 -4.77 3.21 9.12
CA HIS A 273 -4.77 2.74 10.52
C HIS A 273 -6.12 2.28 11.07
N LEU A 274 -6.98 3.21 11.51
CA LEU A 274 -8.35 2.95 11.97
C LEU A 274 -8.47 2.02 13.19
N LEU A 275 -7.50 2.06 14.10
CA LEU A 275 -7.46 1.20 15.29
C LEU A 275 -8.56 1.57 16.31
N GLN A 276 -8.89 2.85 16.43
CA GLN A 276 -9.86 3.39 17.39
C GLN A 276 -11.10 4.00 16.74
N THR A 277 -11.26 3.90 15.41
CA THR A 277 -12.40 4.50 14.69
C THR A 277 -13.75 4.05 15.26
N SER A 278 -14.62 5.01 15.54
CA SER A 278 -15.97 4.73 16.03
C SER A 278 -16.89 4.13 14.97
N LYS A 279 -18.04 3.64 15.44
CA LYS A 279 -19.11 3.16 14.56
C LYS A 279 -19.54 4.21 13.52
N ASP A 280 -19.65 5.47 13.91
CA ASP A 280 -20.08 6.54 13.01
C ASP A 280 -19.07 6.71 11.86
N GLY A 281 -17.77 6.70 12.16
CA GLY A 281 -16.71 6.72 11.14
C GLY A 281 -16.74 5.50 10.21
N ILE A 282 -17.02 4.30 10.76
CA ILE A 282 -17.21 3.09 9.96
C ILE A 282 -18.41 3.21 9.02
N ASP A 283 -19.55 3.68 9.53
CA ASP A 283 -20.78 3.84 8.75
C ASP A 283 -20.60 4.90 7.66
N GLU A 284 -19.85 5.98 7.91
CA GLU A 284 -19.49 6.96 6.87
C GLU A 284 -18.57 6.37 5.79
N LEU A 285 -17.54 5.59 6.16
CA LEU A 285 -16.67 4.88 5.22
C LEU A 285 -17.44 3.88 4.35
N ALA A 286 -18.43 3.19 4.94
CA ALA A 286 -19.29 2.27 4.20
C ALA A 286 -20.05 2.98 3.07
N ASN A 287 -20.45 4.23 3.29
CA ASN A 287 -21.24 5.04 2.36
C ASN A 287 -20.39 5.96 1.45
N SER A 288 -19.06 5.91 1.52
CA SER A 288 -18.15 6.73 0.71
C SER A 288 -17.31 5.90 -0.27
N SER A 289 -16.58 6.57 -1.16
CA SER A 289 -15.58 5.91 -2.03
C SER A 289 -14.22 5.70 -1.37
N THR A 290 -14.02 6.24 -0.16
CA THR A 290 -12.75 6.18 0.58
C THR A 290 -12.47 4.75 1.03
N VAL A 291 -11.27 4.26 0.76
CA VAL A 291 -10.85 2.92 1.18
C VAL A 291 -10.36 2.96 2.63
N ALA A 292 -10.84 2.05 3.46
CA ALA A 292 -10.34 1.82 4.80
C ALA A 292 -9.07 0.95 4.75
N THR A 293 -7.89 1.53 4.92
CA THR A 293 -6.62 0.78 4.92
C THR A 293 -6.25 0.37 6.34
N ILE A 294 -6.36 -0.93 6.62
CA ILE A 294 -6.00 -1.49 7.92
C ILE A 294 -4.52 -1.90 7.91
N LEU A 295 -3.80 -1.52 8.96
CA LEU A 295 -2.35 -1.71 9.08
C LEU A 295 -2.03 -2.65 10.26
N PRO A 296 -2.26 -3.98 10.13
CA PRO A 296 -2.16 -4.89 11.26
C PRO A 296 -0.71 -5.12 11.72
N GLY A 297 0.27 -4.91 10.83
CA GLY A 297 1.69 -4.99 11.17
C GLY A 297 2.08 -3.99 12.26
N THR A 298 1.52 -2.78 12.20
CA THR A 298 1.75 -1.70 13.18
C THR A 298 1.24 -2.08 14.56
N ALA A 299 -0.02 -2.52 14.66
CA ALA A 299 -0.60 -2.96 15.91
C ALA A 299 0.16 -4.15 16.51
N PHE A 300 0.55 -5.12 15.68
CA PHE A 300 1.34 -6.28 16.10
C PHE A 300 2.70 -5.86 16.66
N PHE A 301 3.45 -5.03 15.93
CA PHE A 301 4.80 -4.61 16.31
C PHE A 301 4.81 -3.72 17.56
N LEU A 302 3.76 -2.91 17.76
CA LEU A 302 3.59 -2.08 18.95
C LEU A 302 2.95 -2.80 20.14
N GLY A 303 2.52 -4.06 19.98
CA GLY A 303 1.79 -4.80 21.02
C GLY A 303 0.44 -4.17 21.38
N LYS A 304 -0.22 -3.54 20.40
CA LYS A 304 -1.54 -2.91 20.54
C LYS A 304 -2.65 -3.85 20.06
N ASN A 305 -3.89 -3.51 20.40
CA ASN A 305 -5.05 -4.19 19.84
C ASN A 305 -5.13 -3.91 18.33
N LEU A 306 -5.52 -4.94 17.56
CA LEU A 306 -5.79 -4.82 16.14
C LEU A 306 -7.07 -4.02 15.89
N ALA A 307 -7.14 -3.31 14.76
CA ALA A 307 -8.38 -2.72 14.27
C ALA A 307 -9.46 -3.80 14.07
N ASN A 308 -10.72 -3.46 14.33
CA ASN A 308 -11.83 -4.40 14.16
C ASN A 308 -12.25 -4.51 12.69
N ALA A 309 -11.40 -5.10 11.84
CA ALA A 309 -11.63 -5.21 10.39
C ALA A 309 -13.00 -5.81 10.04
N ARG A 310 -13.48 -6.75 10.85
CA ARG A 310 -14.79 -7.37 10.65
C ARG A 310 -15.93 -6.36 10.70
N ALA A 311 -15.88 -5.38 11.62
CA ALA A 311 -16.88 -4.32 11.67
C ALA A 311 -16.92 -3.47 10.39
N PHE A 312 -15.76 -3.15 9.81
CA PHE A 312 -15.69 -2.44 8.52
C PHE A 312 -16.28 -3.28 7.39
N LEU A 313 -15.87 -4.54 7.29
CA LEU A 313 -16.31 -5.45 6.23
C LEU A 313 -17.82 -5.73 6.31
N ASP A 314 -18.35 -5.97 7.50
CA ASP A 314 -19.79 -6.22 7.72
C ASP A 314 -20.66 -4.98 7.50
N SER A 315 -20.10 -3.78 7.70
CA SER A 315 -20.76 -2.51 7.37
C SER A 315 -20.72 -2.21 5.87
N GLY A 316 -19.93 -2.97 5.10
CA GLY A 316 -19.82 -2.82 3.65
C GLY A 316 -18.71 -1.87 3.20
N CYS A 317 -17.73 -1.53 4.05
CA CYS A 317 -16.57 -0.71 3.65
C CYS A 317 -15.70 -1.43 2.60
N LYS A 318 -15.03 -0.66 1.74
CA LYS A 318 -13.86 -1.17 1.01
C LYS A 318 -12.71 -1.24 1.99
N VAL A 319 -12.14 -2.43 2.18
CA VAL A 319 -11.02 -2.63 3.09
C VAL A 319 -9.77 -3.02 2.31
N ALA A 320 -8.69 -2.28 2.53
CA ALA A 320 -7.34 -2.60 2.07
C ALA A 320 -6.45 -3.04 3.25
N LEU A 321 -5.40 -3.78 2.92
CA LEU A 321 -4.29 -4.10 3.82
C LEU A 321 -3.01 -3.57 3.19
N ALA A 322 -2.14 -2.99 4.00
CA ALA A 322 -0.83 -2.55 3.56
C ALA A 322 0.22 -2.85 4.64
N SER A 323 1.49 -2.80 4.26
CA SER A 323 2.56 -3.21 5.17
C SER A 323 2.81 -2.19 6.27
N ASP A 324 2.56 -0.90 5.99
CA ASP A 324 3.09 0.21 6.77
C ASP A 324 4.60 0.08 6.98
N PHE A 325 5.34 -0.42 5.97
CA PHE A 325 6.76 -0.66 6.16
C PHE A 325 7.49 0.66 6.48
N ASN A 326 8.00 0.74 7.71
CA ASN A 326 8.61 1.93 8.26
C ASN A 326 9.64 1.55 9.36
N PRO A 327 10.52 2.48 9.80
CA PRO A 327 11.55 2.15 10.78
C PRO A 327 11.04 1.98 12.22
N GLY A 328 9.87 2.53 12.57
CA GLY A 328 9.50 2.81 13.97
C GLY A 328 8.35 2.01 14.55
N SER A 329 7.31 1.78 13.75
CA SER A 329 6.04 1.19 14.17
C SER A 329 5.66 -0.07 13.38
N CYS A 330 6.21 -0.30 12.18
CA CYS A 330 6.12 -1.61 11.51
C CYS A 330 7.37 -1.88 10.65
N HIS A 331 8.35 -2.59 11.20
CA HIS A 331 9.56 -2.96 10.47
C HIS A 331 9.43 -4.31 9.74
N CYS A 332 8.36 -4.49 8.97
CA CYS A 332 8.09 -5.67 8.14
C CYS A 332 7.68 -5.25 6.72
N ASP A 333 8.48 -5.61 5.72
CA ASP A 333 8.23 -5.29 4.30
C ASP A 333 7.59 -6.44 3.51
N ASN A 334 7.22 -7.52 4.19
CA ASN A 334 6.58 -8.67 3.58
C ASN A 334 5.05 -8.58 3.75
N LEU A 335 4.39 -7.93 2.80
CA LEU A 335 2.93 -7.79 2.80
C LEU A 335 2.19 -9.14 2.81
N LEU A 336 2.76 -10.19 2.20
CA LEU A 336 2.16 -11.53 2.23
C LEU A 336 2.18 -12.14 3.64
N LEU A 337 3.24 -11.90 4.42
CA LEU A 337 3.28 -12.29 5.83
C LEU A 337 2.21 -11.53 6.63
N ILE A 338 2.08 -10.23 6.39
CA ILE A 338 1.06 -9.39 7.04
C ILE A 338 -0.35 -9.89 6.68
N ALA A 339 -0.62 -10.20 5.41
CA ALA A 339 -1.88 -10.78 4.96
C ALA A 339 -2.17 -12.16 5.59
N SER A 340 -1.13 -12.99 5.74
CA SER A 340 -1.23 -14.31 6.41
C SER A 340 -1.65 -14.15 7.88
N LEU A 341 -1.04 -13.20 8.60
CA LEU A 341 -1.39 -12.88 9.98
C LEU A 341 -2.78 -12.25 10.08
N ALA A 342 -3.12 -11.37 9.14
CA ALA A 342 -4.41 -10.68 9.10
C ALA A 342 -5.58 -11.66 9.02
N GLY A 343 -5.52 -12.69 8.15
CA GLY A 343 -6.66 -13.56 7.89
C GLY A 343 -7.35 -14.10 9.15
N LYS A 344 -6.59 -14.72 10.06
CA LYS A 344 -7.16 -15.25 11.31
C LYS A 344 -7.37 -14.19 12.38
N ASN A 345 -6.44 -13.23 12.53
CA ASN A 345 -6.51 -12.25 13.61
C ASN A 345 -7.54 -11.13 13.37
N LEU A 346 -7.91 -10.89 12.11
CA LEU A 346 -8.90 -9.89 11.68
C LEU A 346 -10.23 -10.52 11.22
N ASN A 347 -10.37 -11.85 11.28
CA ASN A 347 -11.54 -12.60 10.81
C ASN A 347 -11.93 -12.27 9.37
N MET A 348 -10.95 -12.30 8.46
CA MET A 348 -11.15 -12.07 7.04
C MET A 348 -11.21 -13.41 6.29
N ASN A 349 -12.10 -13.51 5.31
CA ASN A 349 -12.10 -14.64 4.38
C ASN A 349 -11.06 -14.44 3.26
N ILE A 350 -10.83 -15.49 2.47
CA ILE A 350 -9.77 -15.49 1.44
C ILE A 350 -10.00 -14.42 0.35
N ALA A 351 -11.25 -14.18 -0.06
CA ALA A 351 -11.56 -13.16 -1.07
C ALA A 351 -11.34 -11.74 -0.52
N GLU A 352 -11.72 -11.51 0.74
CA GLU A 352 -11.48 -10.25 1.44
C GLU A 352 -9.97 -9.96 1.54
N ILE A 353 -9.15 -10.95 1.92
CA ILE A 353 -7.69 -10.78 2.03
C ILE A 353 -7.08 -10.43 0.67
N TRP A 354 -7.40 -11.20 -0.38
CA TRP A 354 -6.84 -10.96 -1.70
C TRP A 354 -7.32 -9.65 -2.31
N ALA A 355 -8.59 -9.28 -2.15
CA ALA A 355 -9.08 -7.97 -2.56
C ALA A 355 -8.35 -6.85 -1.82
N ALA A 356 -8.10 -7.02 -0.51
CA ALA A 356 -7.45 -6.03 0.33
C ALA A 356 -6.00 -5.73 -0.07
N ILE A 357 -5.29 -6.67 -0.71
CA ILE A 357 -3.92 -6.47 -1.22
C ILE A 357 -3.83 -6.38 -2.76
N THR A 358 -4.97 -6.34 -3.46
CA THR A 358 -5.04 -6.16 -4.91
C THR A 358 -5.97 -4.99 -5.26
N LEU A 359 -7.24 -5.25 -5.58
CA LEU A 359 -8.17 -4.23 -6.09
C LEU A 359 -8.50 -3.12 -5.08
N ASN A 360 -8.68 -3.43 -3.79
CA ASN A 360 -8.97 -2.41 -2.78
C ASN A 360 -7.72 -1.59 -2.46
N ALA A 361 -6.55 -2.22 -2.39
CA ALA A 361 -5.26 -1.51 -2.26
C ALA A 361 -4.97 -0.63 -3.49
N ALA A 362 -5.31 -1.06 -4.69
CA ALA A 362 -5.25 -0.22 -5.89
C ALA A 362 -6.25 0.96 -5.79
N GLY A 363 -7.47 0.70 -5.31
CA GLY A 363 -8.47 1.72 -5.01
C GLY A 363 -8.00 2.77 -4.00
N ALA A 364 -7.24 2.37 -2.98
CA ALA A 364 -6.62 3.26 -2.00
C ALA A 364 -5.58 4.22 -2.60
N LEU A 365 -5.18 3.98 -3.85
CA LEU A 365 -4.29 4.83 -4.66
C LEU A 365 -5.03 5.49 -5.84
N GLY A 366 -6.36 5.43 -5.86
CA GLY A 366 -7.20 5.97 -6.94
C GLY A 366 -7.09 5.20 -8.26
N LYS A 367 -6.71 3.91 -8.21
CA LYS A 367 -6.56 3.04 -9.39
C LYS A 367 -7.61 1.94 -9.43
N PHE A 368 -8.80 2.30 -9.90
CA PHE A 368 -9.93 1.39 -10.07
C PHE A 368 -9.82 0.51 -11.33
N ASP A 369 -8.83 0.77 -12.20
CA ASP A 369 -8.51 -0.02 -13.40
C ASP A 369 -7.41 -1.08 -13.14
N GLN A 370 -7.10 -1.38 -11.87
CA GLN A 370 -6.07 -2.33 -11.45
C GLN A 370 -6.61 -3.29 -10.39
N GLY A 371 -5.89 -4.39 -10.13
CA GLY A 371 -6.27 -5.40 -9.14
C GLY A 371 -7.32 -6.40 -9.62
N VAL A 372 -7.61 -6.43 -10.93
CA VAL A 372 -8.49 -7.40 -11.58
C VAL A 372 -7.84 -7.90 -12.87
N ILE A 373 -8.02 -9.18 -13.20
CA ILE A 373 -7.66 -9.76 -14.50
C ILE A 373 -8.95 -9.93 -15.28
N ASP A 374 -9.18 -9.04 -16.25
CA ASP A 374 -10.34 -9.10 -17.12
C ASP A 374 -9.99 -8.57 -18.51
N LYS A 375 -10.84 -8.85 -19.50
CA LYS A 375 -10.70 -8.32 -20.85
C LYS A 375 -10.61 -6.78 -20.81
N ASP A 376 -9.77 -6.24 -21.68
CA ASP A 376 -9.47 -4.82 -21.87
C ASP A 376 -8.70 -4.15 -20.71
N MET A 377 -8.49 -4.86 -19.59
CA MET A 377 -7.64 -4.40 -18.47
C MET A 377 -6.15 -4.54 -18.80
N LYS A 378 -5.31 -3.76 -18.12
CA LYS A 378 -3.85 -3.90 -18.24
C LYS A 378 -3.40 -5.21 -17.58
N ALA A 379 -2.48 -5.93 -18.22
CA ALA A 379 -1.88 -7.12 -17.66
C ALA A 379 -0.86 -6.76 -16.57
N LYS A 380 -1.37 -6.57 -15.36
CA LYS A 380 -0.64 -6.30 -14.13
C LYS A 380 -0.80 -7.49 -13.21
N LEU A 381 0.24 -8.32 -13.13
CA LEU A 381 0.15 -9.69 -12.63
C LEU A 381 1.24 -9.98 -11.59
N SER A 382 0.88 -10.75 -10.56
CA SER A 382 1.83 -11.42 -9.68
C SER A 382 1.81 -12.92 -9.97
N VAL A 383 3.00 -13.53 -9.97
CA VAL A 383 3.18 -14.94 -10.36
C VAL A 383 3.85 -15.70 -9.22
N PHE A 384 3.27 -16.84 -8.85
CA PHE A 384 3.70 -17.66 -7.72
C PHE A 384 3.95 -19.09 -8.17
N LYS A 385 5.09 -19.66 -7.79
CA LYS A 385 5.41 -21.07 -8.04
C LYS A 385 4.86 -21.95 -6.92
N THR A 386 3.59 -22.34 -7.05
CA THR A 386 2.83 -23.15 -6.09
C THR A 386 1.65 -23.84 -6.80
N ASN A 387 0.97 -24.78 -6.13
CA ASN A 387 -0.16 -25.51 -6.71
C ASN A 387 -1.51 -24.82 -6.55
N SER A 388 -1.65 -23.92 -5.58
CA SER A 388 -2.92 -23.26 -5.27
C SER A 388 -2.72 -21.89 -4.63
N LEU A 389 -3.70 -21.01 -4.79
CA LEU A 389 -3.74 -19.70 -4.12
C LEU A 389 -3.62 -19.84 -2.59
N ASP A 390 -4.25 -20.87 -2.04
CA ASP A 390 -4.32 -21.12 -0.59
C ASP A 390 -2.93 -21.29 0.03
N GLU A 391 -2.00 -21.94 -0.67
CA GLU A 391 -0.63 -22.18 -0.19
C GLU A 391 0.15 -20.88 0.08
N ILE A 392 -0.16 -19.79 -0.64
CA ILE A 392 0.62 -18.53 -0.61
C ILE A 392 0.55 -17.90 0.77
N ILE A 393 -0.66 -17.74 1.32
CA ILE A 393 -0.85 -17.15 2.66
C ILE A 393 -0.95 -18.20 3.77
N TYR A 394 -1.22 -19.47 3.44
CA TYR A 394 -1.13 -20.57 4.42
C TYR A 394 0.31 -20.82 4.86
N SER A 395 1.26 -20.78 3.93
CA SER A 395 2.69 -20.96 4.24
C SER A 395 3.33 -19.65 4.71
N TRP A 396 2.81 -19.09 5.80
CA TRP A 396 3.27 -17.85 6.44
C TRP A 396 4.80 -17.69 6.43
N GLY A 397 5.26 -16.53 5.96
CA GLY A 397 6.69 -16.17 5.87
C GLY A 397 7.45 -16.80 4.69
N ARG A 398 6.87 -17.76 3.97
CA ARG A 398 7.49 -18.33 2.75
C ARG A 398 7.23 -17.43 1.55
N ASN A 399 8.25 -17.26 0.71
CA ASN A 399 8.13 -16.54 -0.55
C ASN A 399 8.01 -17.53 -1.72
N PHE A 400 6.87 -17.55 -2.40
CA PHE A 400 6.64 -18.29 -3.64
C PHE A 400 6.68 -17.42 -4.89
N ALA A 401 6.76 -16.09 -4.71
CA ALA A 401 6.74 -15.16 -5.81
C ALA A 401 7.97 -15.37 -6.70
N ILE A 402 7.74 -15.26 -8.00
CA ILE A 402 8.79 -15.24 -8.99
C ILE A 402 8.63 -13.99 -9.83
N SER A 403 9.75 -13.38 -10.23
CA SER A 403 9.70 -12.24 -11.13
C SER A 403 8.94 -12.62 -12.41
N PRO A 404 7.92 -11.86 -12.84
CA PRO A 404 7.20 -12.14 -14.08
C PRO A 404 8.14 -12.22 -15.28
N GLN A 405 9.20 -11.40 -15.33
CA GLN A 405 10.20 -11.48 -16.39
C GLN A 405 10.91 -12.82 -16.40
N LYS A 406 11.27 -13.35 -15.22
CA LYS A 406 11.92 -14.65 -15.05
C LYS A 406 10.96 -15.81 -15.34
N ALA A 407 9.70 -15.70 -14.93
CA ALA A 407 8.66 -16.69 -15.25
C ALA A 407 8.41 -16.77 -16.77
N LEU A 408 8.40 -15.62 -17.43
CA LEU A 408 8.10 -15.48 -18.86
C LEU A 408 9.33 -15.65 -19.78
N SER A 409 10.54 -15.76 -19.22
CA SER A 409 11.79 -15.94 -19.98
C SER A 409 12.42 -17.33 -19.84
N LEU A 410 12.03 -18.13 -18.85
CA LEU A 410 12.68 -19.43 -18.55
C LEU A 410 12.31 -20.57 -19.51
N GLU A 411 11.45 -20.34 -20.50
CA GLU A 411 11.09 -21.34 -21.52
C GLU A 411 11.50 -20.95 -22.95
N ALA A 412 12.28 -19.87 -23.11
CA ALA A 412 12.85 -19.47 -24.40
C ALA A 412 14.24 -20.10 -24.68
N GLN A 413 14.68 -21.09 -23.89
CA GLN A 413 15.94 -21.82 -24.08
C GLN A 413 15.72 -23.31 -24.33
#